data_AF-A0A231R8K6-F1
#
_entry.id   AF-A0A231R8K6-F1
#
_cell.length_a   1.000
_cell.length_b   1.000
_cell.length_c   1.000
_cell.angle_alpha   90.00
_cell.angle_beta   90.00
_cell.angle_gamma   90.00
#
_symmetry.space_group_name_H-M   'P 1'
#
loop_
_entity.id
_entity.type
_entity.pdbx_description
1 polymer ?
#
loop_
_entity_poly.entity_id
_entity_poly.type
_entity_poly.pdbx_seq_one_letter_code
_entity_poly.pdbx_strand_id
1 'polypeptide(L)'
;MKWTLRTAAVLWLMLLAGEGVAGAAAGKPEALDGVLNLEGYSFERDGELALSGEWELYWQALLEPGAFADAVPAGYARVPGTWNDQKLDGVDLSNQGYATYRLVVRLDREYDAESQDSAMMSVRIPGAASAYRLWINGKPIASVGQVGIDAAALFCRGLLYDSASHAIGRRMEAGLRAIATC
;
A
#
# COMPACT_ATOMS: atom_id res chain seq x y z
N MET A 1 31.42 -31.80 61.30
CA MET A 1 30.00 -31.69 60.93
C MET A 1 29.63 -30.21 60.82
N LYS A 2 29.27 -29.77 59.62
CA LYS A 2 28.49 -28.56 59.22
C LYS A 2 28.76 -28.28 57.74
N TRP A 3 28.20 -29.14 56.89
CA TRP A 3 28.15 -29.02 55.43
C TRP A 3 26.71 -28.65 55.05
N THR A 4 26.27 -27.39 55.15
CA THR A 4 24.89 -27.02 54.72
C THR A 4 24.70 -25.53 54.37
N LEU A 5 25.70 -24.80 53.84
CA LEU A 5 25.47 -23.39 53.50
C LEU A 5 26.08 -22.89 52.18
N ARG A 6 26.35 -23.79 51.22
CA ARG A 6 26.85 -23.39 49.89
C ARG A 6 25.95 -23.77 48.72
N THR A 7 24.92 -24.60 48.93
CA THR A 7 24.09 -25.12 47.83
C THR A 7 22.86 -24.26 47.51
N ALA A 8 22.40 -23.38 48.42
CA ALA A 8 21.19 -22.59 48.20
C ALA A 8 21.37 -21.39 47.25
N ALA A 9 22.58 -20.83 47.13
CA ALA A 9 22.82 -19.63 46.33
C ALA A 9 22.99 -19.90 44.83
N VAL A 10 23.39 -21.11 44.44
CA VAL A 10 23.60 -21.47 43.02
C VAL A 10 22.28 -21.82 42.33
N LEU A 11 21.29 -22.31 43.08
CA LEU A 11 19.96 -22.63 42.55
C LEU A 11 19.06 -21.41 42.34
N TRP A 12 19.41 -20.25 42.92
CA TRP A 12 18.68 -19.00 42.72
C TRP A 12 19.18 -18.17 41.53
N LEU A 13 20.36 -18.48 40.98
CA LEU A 13 20.93 -17.76 39.83
C LEU A 13 20.59 -18.38 38.47
N MET A 14 20.04 -19.60 38.43
CA MET A 14 19.64 -20.27 37.19
C MET A 14 18.20 -19.98 36.75
N LEU A 15 17.44 -19.20 37.51
CA LEU A 15 16.02 -18.91 37.22
C LEU A 15 15.77 -17.58 36.48
N LEU A 16 16.80 -16.84 36.07
CA LEU A 16 16.68 -15.49 35.47
C LEU A 16 17.25 -15.37 34.05
N ALA A 17 17.58 -16.46 33.38
CA ALA A 17 18.08 -16.43 32.00
C ALA A 17 17.15 -17.23 31.07
N GLY A 18 15.92 -16.74 30.92
CA GLY A 18 14.93 -17.39 30.08
C GLY A 18 13.69 -16.56 29.81
N GLU A 19 13.78 -15.22 29.89
CA GLU A 19 12.80 -14.36 29.24
C GLU A 19 13.11 -14.41 27.75
N GLY A 20 12.60 -15.45 27.08
CA GLY A 20 12.47 -15.45 25.65
C GLY A 20 11.67 -14.22 25.28
N VAL A 21 12.33 -13.26 24.63
CA VAL A 21 11.65 -12.14 24.00
C VAL A 21 10.70 -12.78 23.00
N ALA A 22 9.42 -12.85 23.36
CA ALA A 22 8.37 -13.25 22.45
C ALA A 22 8.47 -12.25 21.30
N GLY A 23 9.06 -12.69 20.18
CA GLY A 23 9.06 -11.92 18.95
C GLY A 23 7.60 -11.64 18.67
N ALA A 24 7.20 -10.38 18.84
CA ALA A 24 5.88 -9.93 18.45
C ALA A 24 5.69 -10.46 17.03
N ALA A 25 4.67 -11.29 16.83
CA ALA A 25 4.23 -11.64 15.50
C ALA A 25 3.74 -10.33 14.88
N ALA A 26 4.67 -9.59 14.29
CA ALA A 26 4.39 -8.32 13.64
C ALA A 26 3.43 -8.66 12.50
N GLY A 27 2.27 -8.00 12.49
CA GLY A 27 1.34 -8.09 11.38
C GLY A 27 2.03 -7.73 10.06
N LYS A 28 1.40 -8.08 8.93
CA LYS A 28 1.89 -7.66 7.62
C LYS A 28 2.01 -6.12 7.58
N PRO A 29 3.04 -5.56 6.91
CA PRO A 29 3.18 -4.11 6.78
C PRO A 29 1.93 -3.49 6.14
N GLU A 30 1.50 -2.34 6.65
CA GLU A 30 0.43 -1.53 6.08
C GLU A 30 0.95 -0.13 5.74
N ALA A 31 0.31 0.51 4.77
CA ALA A 31 0.59 1.88 4.41
C ALA A 31 0.13 2.84 5.52
N LEU A 32 0.98 3.80 5.85
CA LEU A 32 0.71 4.88 6.79
C LEU A 32 1.09 6.21 6.13
N ASP A 33 0.20 7.20 6.22
CA ASP A 33 0.40 8.52 5.60
C ASP A 33 0.83 8.45 4.12
N GLY A 34 0.26 7.52 3.36
CA GLY A 34 0.56 7.35 1.93
C GLY A 34 1.87 6.62 1.63
N VAL A 35 2.56 6.08 2.63
CA VAL A 35 3.82 5.36 2.46
C VAL A 35 3.71 3.93 2.98
N LEU A 36 4.05 2.96 2.13
CA LEU A 36 4.23 1.56 2.51
C LEU A 36 5.73 1.23 2.48
N ASN A 37 6.34 0.98 3.64
CA ASN A 37 7.75 0.60 3.70
C ASN A 37 7.91 -0.93 3.68
N LEU A 38 8.55 -1.46 2.63
CA LEU A 38 8.86 -2.88 2.42
C LEU A 38 10.37 -3.14 2.37
N GLU A 39 11.20 -2.22 2.84
CA GLU A 39 12.63 -2.47 3.05
C GLU A 39 12.80 -3.67 4.01
N GLY A 40 13.54 -4.69 3.59
CA GLY A 40 13.72 -5.96 4.31
C GLY A 40 12.59 -6.99 4.16
N TYR A 41 11.51 -6.67 3.45
CA TYR A 41 10.43 -7.62 3.15
C TYR A 41 10.85 -8.58 2.04
N SER A 42 10.71 -9.89 2.27
CA SER A 42 11.06 -10.90 1.27
C SER A 42 9.78 -11.53 0.70
N PHE A 43 9.46 -11.23 -0.56
CA PHE A 43 8.28 -11.84 -1.21
C PHE A 43 8.41 -13.36 -1.39
N GLU A 44 9.63 -13.90 -1.41
CA GLU A 44 9.89 -15.34 -1.48
C GLU A 44 9.57 -16.04 -0.16
N ARG A 45 9.94 -15.41 0.97
CA ARG A 45 9.72 -15.95 2.32
C ARG A 45 8.33 -15.65 2.85
N ASP A 46 7.87 -14.40 2.67
CA ASP A 46 6.69 -13.84 3.32
C ASP A 46 5.46 -13.83 2.39
N GLY A 47 5.68 -14.11 1.09
CA GLY A 47 4.63 -14.24 0.08
C GLY A 47 4.05 -12.91 -0.40
N GLU A 48 2.92 -12.98 -1.09
CA GLU A 48 2.22 -11.79 -1.58
C GLU A 48 1.75 -10.89 -0.42
N LEU A 49 1.77 -9.58 -0.70
CA LEU A 49 1.39 -8.54 0.22
C LEU A 49 0.28 -7.69 -0.39
N ALA A 50 -0.77 -7.44 0.39
CA ALA A 50 -1.79 -6.47 0.00
C ALA A 50 -1.23 -5.06 0.21
N LEU A 51 -1.45 -4.16 -0.76
CA LEU A 51 -1.10 -2.74 -0.64
C LEU A 51 -2.13 -1.99 0.25
N SER A 52 -2.47 -2.58 1.39
CA SER A 52 -3.50 -2.09 2.30
C SER A 52 -2.98 -0.99 3.22
N GLY A 53 -3.88 -0.12 3.69
CA GLY A 53 -3.58 0.95 4.64
C GLY A 53 -4.01 2.30 4.11
N GLU A 54 -3.35 3.35 4.59
CA GLU A 54 -3.69 4.75 4.29
C GLU A 54 -2.99 5.24 3.04
N TRP A 55 -3.78 5.62 2.04
CA TRP A 55 -3.32 6.18 0.77
C TRP A 55 -3.66 7.66 0.73
N GLU A 56 -2.81 8.48 0.10
CA GLU A 56 -3.14 9.88 -0.18
C GLU A 56 -4.38 9.93 -1.09
N LEU A 57 -5.37 10.76 -0.72
CA LEU A 57 -6.57 11.01 -1.51
C LEU A 57 -6.63 12.45 -1.98
N TYR A 58 -6.69 12.65 -3.29
CA TYR A 58 -6.90 13.95 -3.92
C TYR A 58 -8.32 13.99 -4.47
N TRP A 59 -9.25 14.50 -3.65
CA TRP A 59 -10.67 14.57 -3.96
C TRP A 59 -10.95 15.60 -5.06
N GLN A 60 -11.80 15.24 -6.03
CA GLN A 60 -12.14 16.09 -7.19
C GLN A 60 -10.92 16.60 -7.96
N ALA A 61 -9.85 15.79 -8.00
CA ALA A 61 -8.65 16.07 -8.76
C ALA A 61 -8.22 14.82 -9.55
N LEU A 62 -7.97 14.99 -10.85
CA LEU A 62 -7.37 13.98 -11.72
C LEU A 62 -5.92 14.37 -12.00
N LEU A 63 -5.00 13.94 -11.13
CA LEU A 63 -3.59 14.34 -11.19
C LEU A 63 -2.79 13.39 -12.07
N GLU A 64 -1.99 13.93 -12.99
CA GLU A 64 -1.04 13.13 -13.78
C GLU A 64 0.19 12.85 -12.90
N PRO A 65 0.98 11.80 -13.18
CA PRO A 65 2.12 11.43 -12.34
C PRO A 65 3.12 12.57 -12.06
N GLY A 66 3.27 13.53 -12.97
CA GLY A 66 4.15 14.69 -12.77
C GLY A 66 3.57 15.81 -11.91
N ALA A 67 2.28 15.77 -11.55
CA ALA A 67 1.58 16.87 -10.90
C ALA A 67 1.56 16.79 -9.36
N PHE A 68 2.08 15.70 -8.77
CA PHE A 68 2.04 15.50 -7.31
C PHE A 68 2.96 16.44 -6.52
N ALA A 69 3.98 17.03 -7.15
CA ALA A 69 4.91 17.92 -6.45
C ALA A 69 4.24 19.20 -5.92
N ASP A 70 3.22 19.69 -6.62
CA ASP A 70 2.51 20.93 -6.30
C ASP A 70 1.12 20.68 -5.71
N ALA A 71 0.70 19.41 -5.62
CA ALA A 71 -0.62 19.03 -5.13
C ALA A 71 -0.62 18.73 -3.64
N VAL A 72 -1.68 19.15 -2.95
CA VAL A 72 -1.91 18.83 -1.54
C VAL A 72 -3.02 17.77 -1.48
N PRO A 73 -2.80 16.64 -0.78
CA PRO A 73 -3.86 15.66 -0.61
C PRO A 73 -4.98 16.27 0.23
N ALA A 74 -6.22 15.91 -0.10
CA ALA A 74 -7.38 16.28 0.71
C ALA A 74 -7.42 15.50 2.04
N GLY A 75 -6.64 14.42 2.14
CA GLY A 75 -6.42 13.62 3.35
C GLY A 75 -5.96 12.21 2.99
N TYR A 76 -6.16 11.28 3.91
CA TYR A 76 -5.83 9.86 3.71
C TYR A 76 -7.07 8.98 3.72
N ALA A 77 -7.15 8.06 2.75
CA ALA A 77 -8.23 7.09 2.65
C ALA A 77 -7.68 5.68 2.81
N ARG A 78 -8.38 4.85 3.56
CA ARG A 78 -8.01 3.45 3.77
C ARG A 78 -8.42 2.61 2.57
N VAL A 79 -7.45 1.86 2.04
CA VAL A 79 -7.60 0.94 0.91
C VAL A 79 -7.29 -0.48 1.41
N PRO A 80 -8.04 -1.53 1.01
CA PRO A 80 -9.27 -1.46 0.22
C PRO A 80 -10.43 -0.81 1.00
N GLY A 81 -11.34 -0.19 0.27
CA GLY A 81 -12.50 0.52 0.83
C GLY A 81 -13.02 1.54 -0.18
N THR A 82 -14.28 1.93 -0.02
CA THR A 82 -14.87 3.05 -0.76
C THR A 82 -14.60 4.34 0.02
N TRP A 83 -14.40 5.46 -0.67
CA TRP A 83 -14.12 6.74 0.00
C TRP A 83 -15.33 7.32 0.73
N ASN A 84 -16.55 7.03 0.27
CA ASN A 84 -17.78 7.58 0.82
C ASN A 84 -18.21 6.89 2.12
N ASP A 85 -17.62 5.73 2.44
CA ASP A 85 -17.83 5.04 3.73
C ASP A 85 -16.82 5.51 4.79
N GLN A 86 -15.99 6.50 4.44
CA GLN A 86 -14.91 7.02 5.26
C GLN A 86 -15.07 8.53 5.44
N LYS A 87 -14.53 9.04 6.54
CA LYS A 87 -14.46 10.48 6.82
C LYS A 87 -13.08 10.98 6.48
N LEU A 88 -13.01 11.96 5.58
CA LEU A 88 -11.78 12.68 5.27
C LEU A 88 -11.72 13.93 6.16
N ASP A 89 -10.79 13.96 7.12
CA ASP A 89 -10.69 15.04 8.11
C ASP A 89 -12.02 15.38 8.82
N GLY A 90 -12.82 14.35 9.10
CA GLY A 90 -14.13 14.47 9.75
C GLY A 90 -15.30 14.82 8.83
N VAL A 91 -15.06 15.01 7.52
CA VAL A 91 -16.06 15.32 6.50
C VAL A 91 -16.46 14.06 5.74
N ASP A 92 -17.75 13.85 5.57
CA ASP A 92 -18.30 12.78 4.74
C ASP A 92 -18.15 13.16 3.25
N LEU A 93 -17.61 12.26 2.44
CA LEU A 93 -17.48 12.46 0.99
C LEU A 93 -18.70 11.92 0.25
N SER A 94 -19.07 12.60 -0.85
CA SER A 94 -20.10 12.12 -1.75
C SER A 94 -19.70 10.81 -2.41
N ASN A 95 -20.67 9.90 -2.61
CA ASN A 95 -20.49 8.73 -3.47
C ASN A 95 -20.38 9.11 -4.96
N GLN A 96 -20.70 10.35 -5.33
CA GLN A 96 -20.52 10.88 -6.67
C GLN A 96 -19.30 11.78 -6.73
N GLY A 97 -18.42 11.51 -7.68
CA GLY A 97 -17.22 12.31 -7.91
C GLY A 97 -16.10 11.50 -8.53
N TYR A 98 -14.93 12.10 -8.51
CA TYR A 98 -13.70 11.57 -9.06
C TYR A 98 -12.55 11.90 -8.12
N ALA A 99 -11.54 11.05 -8.11
CA ALA A 99 -10.39 11.24 -7.24
C ALA A 99 -9.12 10.64 -7.85
N THR A 100 -7.98 11.12 -7.34
CA THR A 100 -6.69 10.46 -7.52
C THR A 100 -6.24 9.90 -6.18
N TYR A 101 -5.88 8.63 -6.16
CA TYR A 101 -5.20 7.98 -5.04
C TYR A 101 -3.70 7.91 -5.32
N ARG A 102 -2.88 8.07 -4.29
CA ARG A 102 -1.44 7.87 -4.37
C ARG A 102 -0.90 7.05 -3.21
N LEU A 103 -0.06 6.08 -3.54
CA LEU A 103 0.74 5.31 -2.60
C LEU A 103 2.20 5.32 -3.03
N VAL A 104 3.11 5.55 -2.07
CA VAL A 104 4.54 5.39 -2.24
C VAL A 104 4.99 4.10 -1.56
N VAL A 105 5.44 3.12 -2.34
CA VAL A 105 6.05 1.89 -1.81
C VAL A 105 7.57 2.02 -1.85
N ARG A 106 8.23 1.76 -0.72
CA ARG A 106 9.69 1.69 -0.61
C ARG A 106 10.14 0.24 -0.61
N LEU A 107 11.10 -0.09 -1.44
CA LEU A 107 11.59 -1.44 -1.67
C LEU A 107 13.12 -1.48 -1.62
N ASP A 108 13.68 -2.65 -1.33
CA ASP A 108 15.11 -2.88 -1.38
C ASP A 108 15.69 -2.78 -2.79
N ARG A 109 17.02 -2.62 -2.86
CA ARG A 109 17.76 -2.41 -4.12
C ARG A 109 17.61 -3.54 -5.14
N GLU A 110 17.32 -4.75 -4.68
CA GLU A 110 17.11 -5.92 -5.53
C GLU A 110 15.89 -5.78 -6.44
N TYR A 111 14.92 -4.98 -6.02
CA TYR A 111 13.71 -4.67 -6.80
C TYR A 111 13.86 -3.37 -7.60
N ASP A 112 15.09 -2.97 -7.93
CA ASP A 112 15.34 -1.81 -8.76
C ASP A 112 15.25 -2.19 -10.24
N ALA A 113 14.25 -1.65 -10.94
CA ALA A 113 14.01 -1.89 -12.37
C ALA A 113 15.22 -1.58 -13.29
N GLU A 114 16.19 -0.80 -12.82
CA GLU A 114 17.44 -0.49 -13.54
C GLU A 114 18.59 -1.46 -13.22
N SER A 115 18.40 -2.40 -12.28
CA SER A 115 19.39 -3.42 -11.94
C SER A 115 19.32 -4.61 -12.90
N GLN A 116 20.49 -5.20 -13.20
CA GLN A 116 20.61 -6.35 -14.10
C GLN A 116 19.91 -7.62 -13.57
N ASP A 117 19.70 -7.70 -12.25
CA ASP A 117 19.08 -8.82 -11.55
C ASP A 117 17.68 -8.47 -11.01
N SER A 118 17.02 -7.44 -11.56
CA SER A 118 15.73 -6.98 -11.05
C SER A 118 14.69 -8.10 -11.07
N ALA A 119 14.15 -8.44 -9.89
CA ALA A 119 13.02 -9.34 -9.81
C ALA A 119 11.77 -8.72 -10.45
N MET A 120 11.07 -9.50 -11.29
CA MET A 120 9.82 -9.07 -11.91
C MET A 120 8.71 -9.07 -10.86
N MET A 121 8.01 -7.95 -10.71
CA MET A 121 6.88 -7.84 -9.80
C MET A 121 5.58 -7.61 -10.58
N SER A 122 4.47 -8.00 -9.98
CA SER A 122 3.13 -7.78 -10.53
C SER A 122 2.25 -7.09 -9.49
N VAL A 123 1.33 -6.24 -9.98
CA VAL A 123 0.33 -5.60 -9.13
C VAL A 123 -1.03 -6.13 -9.56
N ARG A 124 -1.76 -6.61 -8.56
CA ARG A 124 -3.10 -7.15 -8.72
C ARG A 124 -4.10 -6.13 -8.22
N ILE A 125 -5.00 -5.69 -9.10
CA ILE A 125 -6.05 -4.73 -8.75
C ILE A 125 -7.37 -5.49 -8.68
N PRO A 126 -7.92 -5.75 -7.48
CA PRO A 126 -9.29 -6.24 -7.38
C PRO A 126 -10.23 -5.14 -7.90
N GLY A 127 -11.35 -5.54 -8.52
CA GLY A 127 -12.22 -4.63 -9.29
C GLY A 127 -12.44 -3.26 -8.65
N ALA A 128 -11.98 -2.20 -9.32
CA ALA A 128 -12.21 -0.82 -8.95
C ALA A 128 -13.37 -0.26 -9.78
N ALA A 129 -14.42 0.21 -9.11
CA ALA A 129 -15.56 0.83 -9.77
C ALA A 129 -15.29 2.32 -10.05
N SER A 130 -15.86 2.94 -11.09
CA SER A 130 -16.48 2.37 -12.31
C SER A 130 -15.54 2.45 -13.53
N ALA A 131 -14.56 3.36 -13.49
CA ALA A 131 -13.46 3.46 -14.44
C ALA A 131 -12.19 3.88 -13.69
N TYR A 132 -11.04 3.39 -14.14
CA TYR A 132 -9.77 3.79 -13.59
C TYR A 132 -8.62 3.85 -14.60
N ARG A 133 -7.58 4.57 -14.22
CA ARG A 133 -6.25 4.46 -14.83
C ARG A 133 -5.21 4.35 -13.71
N LEU A 134 -4.34 3.35 -13.82
CA LEU A 134 -3.24 3.10 -12.91
C LEU A 134 -1.92 3.50 -13.57
N TRP A 135 -1.10 4.23 -12.84
CA TRP A 135 0.30 4.43 -13.16
C TRP A 135 1.18 3.84 -12.08
N ILE A 136 2.34 3.32 -12.51
CA ILE A 136 3.45 2.97 -11.64
C ILE A 136 4.66 3.72 -12.16
N ASN A 137 5.26 4.57 -11.32
CA ASN A 137 6.47 5.33 -11.66
C ASN A 137 6.31 6.15 -12.94
N GLY A 138 5.17 6.81 -13.08
CA GLY A 138 4.84 7.62 -14.25
C GLY A 138 4.41 6.86 -15.50
N LYS A 139 4.53 5.53 -15.53
CA LYS A 139 4.13 4.71 -16.68
C LYS A 139 2.70 4.20 -16.50
N PRO A 140 1.80 4.34 -17.47
CA PRO A 140 0.46 3.77 -17.39
C PRO A 140 0.54 2.24 -17.48
N ILE A 141 -0.06 1.54 -16.53
CA ILE A 141 0.07 0.08 -16.38
C ILE A 141 -1.25 -0.64 -16.66
N ALA A 142 -2.37 -0.06 -16.24
CA ALA A 142 -3.70 -0.63 -16.44
C ALA A 142 -4.73 0.48 -16.57
N SER A 143 -5.82 0.20 -17.27
CA SER A 143 -6.97 1.08 -17.30
C SER A 143 -8.24 0.32 -17.63
N VAL A 144 -9.31 0.62 -16.89
CA VAL A 144 -10.66 0.14 -17.18
C VAL A 144 -11.53 1.34 -17.46
N GLY A 145 -12.17 1.36 -18.64
CA GLY A 145 -13.01 2.48 -19.07
C GLY A 145 -12.22 3.75 -19.41
N GLN A 146 -12.93 4.87 -19.52
CA GLN A 146 -12.36 6.20 -19.71
C GLN A 146 -12.72 7.09 -18.52
N VAL A 147 -11.71 7.68 -17.89
CA VAL A 147 -11.86 8.59 -16.75
C VAL A 147 -12.19 10.00 -17.26
N GLY A 148 -13.32 10.58 -16.86
CA GLY A 148 -13.77 11.94 -17.18
C GLY A 148 -14.32 12.71 -15.98
N ILE A 149 -14.39 14.04 -16.09
CA ILE A 149 -14.93 14.93 -15.04
C ILE A 149 -16.47 15.07 -15.10
N ASP A 150 -17.10 14.53 -16.14
CA ASP A 150 -18.54 14.52 -16.38
C ASP A 150 -18.98 13.22 -17.05
N ALA A 151 -20.29 13.02 -17.15
CA ALA A 151 -20.90 11.84 -17.77
C ALA A 151 -20.61 11.70 -19.27
N ALA A 152 -20.27 12.79 -19.98
CA ALA A 152 -19.94 12.75 -21.39
C ALA A 152 -18.51 12.26 -21.65
N ALA A 153 -17.60 12.52 -20.70
CA ALA A 153 -16.21 12.08 -20.72
C ALA A 153 -15.98 10.70 -20.06
N LEU A 154 -16.99 10.16 -19.37
CA LEU A 154 -16.94 8.86 -18.70
C LEU A 154 -17.45 7.73 -19.62
N PHE A 155 -16.66 6.67 -19.74
CA PHE A 155 -17.10 5.42 -20.38
C PHE A 155 -16.82 4.22 -19.46
N CYS A 156 -17.88 3.66 -18.86
CA CYS A 156 -17.79 2.45 -18.04
C CYS A 156 -17.78 1.21 -18.93
N ARG A 157 -16.64 0.51 -19.02
CA ARG A 157 -16.59 -0.84 -19.61
C ARG A 157 -16.83 -1.85 -18.48
N GLY A 158 -17.64 -2.88 -18.73
CA GLY A 158 -18.00 -3.89 -17.72
C GLY A 158 -16.78 -4.46 -16.97
N LEU A 159 -16.96 -4.79 -15.68
CA LEU A 159 -15.92 -5.20 -14.73
C LEU A 159 -15.15 -6.44 -15.24
N LEU A 160 -14.08 -6.21 -16.00
CA LEU A 160 -13.10 -7.22 -16.31
C LEU A 160 -11.98 -7.15 -15.27
N TYR A 161 -11.63 -8.31 -14.72
CA TYR A 161 -10.49 -8.46 -13.82
C TYR A 161 -9.20 -8.26 -14.63
N ASP A 162 -8.44 -7.20 -14.31
CA ASP A 162 -7.18 -6.88 -14.98
C ASP A 162 -6.01 -7.15 -14.02
N SER A 163 -5.03 -7.91 -14.50
CA SER A 163 -3.79 -8.19 -13.79
C SER A 163 -2.65 -7.70 -14.66
N ALA A 164 -1.85 -6.76 -14.13
CA ALA A 164 -0.75 -6.18 -14.86
C ALA A 164 0.59 -6.50 -14.17
N SER A 165 1.54 -6.97 -14.97
CA SER A 165 2.92 -7.22 -14.54
C SER A 165 3.82 -6.16 -15.16
N HIS A 166 4.61 -5.45 -14.34
CA HIS A 166 5.54 -4.43 -14.82
C HIS A 166 6.79 -4.42 -13.94
N ALA A 167 7.95 -4.16 -14.55
CA ALA A 167 9.17 -3.91 -13.78
C ALA A 167 8.96 -2.64 -12.95
N ILE A 168 9.02 -2.80 -11.63
CA ILE A 168 8.79 -1.76 -10.64
C ILE A 168 10.15 -1.35 -10.09
N GLY A 169 10.38 -0.04 -9.93
CA GLY A 169 11.61 0.47 -9.33
C GLY A 169 11.54 0.58 -7.81
N ARG A 170 12.66 0.94 -7.16
CA ARG A 170 12.78 1.03 -5.69
C ARG A 170 11.74 1.88 -4.97
N ARG A 171 11.27 2.90 -5.68
CA ARG A 171 10.11 3.68 -5.29
C ARG A 171 9.03 3.31 -6.28
N MET A 172 7.96 2.69 -5.82
CA MET A 172 6.72 2.58 -6.59
C MET A 172 5.85 3.76 -6.20
N GLU A 173 5.51 4.62 -7.15
CA GLU A 173 4.39 5.53 -7.00
C GLU A 173 3.21 4.96 -7.76
N ALA A 174 2.26 4.38 -7.01
CA ALA A 174 1.00 3.91 -7.56
C ALA A 174 0.00 5.06 -7.55
N GLY A 175 -0.34 5.58 -8.73
CA GLY A 175 -1.39 6.56 -8.90
C GLY A 175 -2.63 5.87 -9.46
N LEU A 176 -3.74 5.83 -8.72
CA LEU A 176 -5.01 5.30 -9.23
C LEU A 176 -6.00 6.45 -9.37
N ARG A 177 -6.39 6.79 -10.60
CA ARG A 177 -7.54 7.66 -10.82
C ARG A 177 -8.79 6.83 -10.85
N ALA A 178 -9.79 7.18 -10.04
CA ALA A 178 -11.07 6.47 -9.98
C ALA A 178 -12.24 7.47 -10.07
N ILE A 179 -13.35 7.02 -10.66
CA ILE A 179 -14.63 7.74 -10.72
C ILE A 179 -15.72 6.84 -10.17
N ALA A 180 -16.62 7.35 -9.34
CA ALA A 180 -17.71 6.55 -8.76
C ALA A 180 -19.08 6.72 -9.42
N THR A 181 -19.18 7.18 -10.67
CA THR A 181 -20.49 7.39 -11.32
C THR A 181 -20.72 6.54 -12.55
N CYS A 182 -21.02 5.26 -12.36
CA CYS A 182 -22.10 4.60 -13.08
C CYS A 182 -23.03 4.02 -12.00
#